data_AF-N1S2H7-F1
#
_entry.id   AF-N1S2H7-F1
#
_cell.length_a   1.000
_cell.length_b   1.000
_cell.length_c   1.000
_cell.angle_alpha   90.00
_cell.angle_beta   90.00
_cell.angle_gamma   90.00
#
_symmetry.space_group_name_H-M   'P 1'
#
loop_
_entity.id
_entity.type
_entity.pdbx_description
1 polymer ?
#
loop_
_entity_poly.entity_id
_entity_poly.type
_entity_poly.pdbx_seq_one_letter_code
_entity_poly.pdbx_strand_id
1 'polypeptide(L)'
;MTDVDDANISVRFKHGIHTIYLFIDALAPFSSAATELLNVLIERYPDGLTKSLGSSEKTTFDTDSTLAFGALKTPNDPSSGWVKLKTGDGEKTPTALGLKNNSLLAFAVLDEEGDAPEFEVEWPKEDEELYEE
;
A
#
# COMPACT_ATOMS: atom_id res chain seq x y z
N MET A 1 -3.47 28.88 19.49
CA MET A 1 -2.42 28.32 18.61
C MET A 1 -2.74 26.85 18.56
N THR A 2 -3.50 26.44 17.55
CA THR A 2 -3.98 25.06 17.38
C THR A 2 -2.77 24.16 17.19
N ASP A 3 -2.55 23.22 18.10
CA ASP A 3 -1.60 22.12 17.93
C ASP A 3 -1.74 21.58 16.51
N VAL A 4 -0.70 21.72 15.72
CA VAL A 4 -0.60 21.08 14.41
C VAL A 4 -0.42 19.59 14.69
N ASP A 5 -1.53 18.85 14.64
CA ASP A 5 -1.64 17.56 13.95
C ASP A 5 -0.54 16.50 14.18
N ASP A 6 -0.05 16.38 15.42
CA ASP A 6 1.05 15.46 15.79
C ASP A 6 0.67 13.96 15.73
N ALA A 7 -0.53 13.65 15.22
CA ALA A 7 -1.03 12.30 15.03
C ALA A 7 -1.00 11.82 13.58
N ASN A 8 -0.79 12.67 12.56
CA ASN A 8 -0.86 12.22 11.17
C ASN A 8 0.52 11.78 10.63
N ILE A 9 0.56 10.64 9.95
CA ILE A 9 1.76 10.13 9.26
C ILE A 9 1.50 9.96 7.77
N SER A 10 2.50 10.25 6.95
CA SER A 10 2.46 9.89 5.54
C SER A 10 2.82 8.41 5.37
N VAL A 11 2.02 7.68 4.59
CA VAL A 11 2.29 6.27 4.24
C VAL A 11 2.27 6.13 2.72
N ARG A 12 3.24 5.35 2.21
CA ARG A 12 3.37 4.98 0.81
C ARG A 12 2.80 3.59 0.59
N PHE A 13 1.70 3.50 -0.13
CA PHE A 13 1.07 2.25 -0.52
C PHE A 13 1.51 1.88 -1.93
N LYS A 14 2.09 0.69 -2.11
CA LYS A 14 2.57 0.18 -3.38
C LYS A 14 1.75 -1.01 -3.89
N HIS A 15 1.50 -1.01 -5.18
CA HIS A 15 0.92 -2.14 -5.91
C HIS A 15 1.29 -2.04 -7.38
N GLY A 16 1.89 -3.09 -7.93
CA GLY A 16 2.48 -3.05 -9.26
C GLY A 16 3.47 -1.89 -9.39
N ILE A 17 3.29 -1.07 -10.43
CA ILE A 17 4.08 0.15 -10.69
C ILE A 17 3.60 1.38 -9.89
N HIS A 18 2.47 1.28 -9.19
CA HIS A 18 1.83 2.43 -8.54
C HIS A 18 2.36 2.66 -7.15
N THR A 19 2.53 3.93 -6.79
CA THR A 19 2.76 4.37 -5.41
C THR A 19 1.75 5.45 -5.06
N ILE A 20 0.88 5.16 -4.10
CA ILE A 20 -0.18 6.04 -3.60
C ILE A 20 0.27 6.58 -2.24
N TYR A 21 0.23 7.89 -2.08
CA TYR A 21 0.61 8.58 -0.85
C TYR A 21 -0.65 9.03 -0.13
N LEU A 22 -0.85 8.58 1.12
CA LEU A 22 -1.94 9.04 1.97
C LEU A 22 -1.39 9.58 3.28
N PHE A 23 -2.06 10.60 3.82
CA PHE A 23 -1.86 11.09 5.18
C PHE A 23 -2.91 10.45 6.07
N ILE A 24 -2.48 9.56 6.96
CA ILE A 24 -3.39 8.81 7.82
C ILE A 24 -3.20 9.20 9.28
N ASP A 25 -4.26 9.13 10.07
CA ASP A 25 -4.20 9.30 11.52
C ASP A 25 -3.53 8.06 12.15
N ALA A 26 -2.40 8.27 12.83
CA ALA A 26 -1.58 7.24 13.44
C ALA A 26 -2.19 6.59 14.69
N LEU A 27 -3.24 7.21 15.26
CA LEU A 27 -3.96 6.77 16.45
C LEU A 27 -5.35 6.23 16.12
N ALA A 28 -5.88 6.47 14.92
CA ALA A 28 -7.11 5.86 14.45
C ALA A 28 -6.92 4.36 14.13
N PRO A 29 -8.01 3.56 14.09
CA PRO A 29 -7.96 2.20 13.56
C PRO A 29 -7.42 2.16 12.14
N PHE A 30 -6.56 1.20 11.82
CA PHE A 30 -5.98 1.06 10.49
C PHE A 30 -7.04 0.75 9.40
N SER A 31 -8.22 0.24 9.79
CA SER A 31 -9.37 0.11 8.89
C SER A 31 -9.78 1.44 8.25
N SER A 32 -9.61 2.57 8.94
CA SER A 32 -9.85 3.90 8.37
C SER A 32 -8.92 4.18 7.18
N ALA A 33 -7.62 3.89 7.35
CA ALA A 33 -6.61 4.03 6.29
C ALA A 33 -6.88 3.08 5.11
N ALA A 34 -7.29 1.85 5.40
CA ALA A 34 -7.65 0.87 4.36
C ALA A 34 -8.88 1.33 3.55
N THR A 35 -9.90 1.86 4.23
CA THR A 35 -11.12 2.41 3.60
C THR A 35 -10.79 3.63 2.74
N GLU A 36 -9.97 4.54 3.26
CA GLU A 36 -9.52 5.73 2.51
C GLU A 36 -8.75 5.34 1.25
N LEU A 37 -7.83 4.37 1.36
CA LEU A 37 -7.13 3.83 0.20
C LEU A 37 -8.09 3.25 -0.84
N LEU A 38 -9.04 2.41 -0.43
CA LEU A 38 -10.02 1.83 -1.35
C LEU A 38 -10.86 2.89 -2.06
N ASN A 39 -11.30 3.93 -1.35
CA ASN A 39 -12.03 5.05 -1.94
C ASN A 39 -11.19 5.79 -2.99
N VAL A 40 -9.91 6.06 -2.70
CA VAL A 40 -8.98 6.69 -3.65
C VAL A 40 -8.77 5.81 -4.88
N LEU A 41 -8.66 4.50 -4.70
CA LEU A 41 -8.52 3.53 -5.79
C LEU A 41 -9.73 3.60 -6.72
N ILE A 42 -10.95 3.51 -6.18
CA ILE A 42 -12.20 3.54 -6.96
C ILE A 42 -12.38 4.88 -7.67
N GLU A 43 -12.10 6.01 -7.00
CA GLU A 43 -12.31 7.34 -7.56
C GLU A 43 -11.31 7.67 -8.69
N ARG A 44 -10.03 7.30 -8.51
CA ARG A 44 -8.94 7.72 -9.41
C ARG A 44 -8.57 6.68 -10.45
N TYR A 45 -8.90 5.41 -10.20
CA TYR A 45 -8.56 4.28 -11.06
C TYR A 45 -9.79 3.38 -11.27
N PRO A 46 -10.89 3.92 -11.83
CA PRO A 46 -12.14 3.16 -12.00
C PRO A 46 -11.99 1.92 -12.90
N ASP A 47 -11.00 1.93 -13.81
CA ASP A 47 -10.69 0.79 -14.68
C ASP A 47 -9.66 -0.18 -14.07
N GLY A 48 -9.33 -0.05 -12.78
CA GLY A 48 -8.32 -0.83 -12.07
C GLY A 48 -6.89 -0.29 -12.19
N LEU A 49 -5.96 -0.89 -11.45
CA LEU A 49 -4.53 -0.55 -11.43
C LEU A 49 -3.73 -1.46 -12.34
N THR A 50 -2.97 -0.88 -13.27
CA THR A 50 -2.00 -1.63 -14.10
C THR A 50 -0.88 -2.22 -13.25
N LYS A 51 -0.59 -3.51 -13.43
CA LYS A 51 0.43 -4.22 -12.63
C LYS A 51 1.87 -3.94 -13.06
N SER A 52 2.13 -3.90 -14.37
CA SER A 52 3.48 -3.72 -14.94
C SER A 52 3.45 -2.88 -16.22
N LEU A 53 4.53 -2.16 -16.54
CA LEU A 53 4.62 -1.28 -17.71
C LEU A 53 4.41 -2.01 -19.06
N GLY A 54 4.72 -3.30 -19.12
CA GLY A 54 4.59 -4.12 -20.33
C GLY A 54 3.34 -5.00 -20.39
N SER A 55 2.49 -4.98 -19.37
CA SER A 55 1.31 -5.85 -19.27
C SER A 55 0.01 -5.04 -19.35
N SER A 56 -0.98 -5.58 -20.05
CA SER A 56 -2.36 -5.06 -20.02
C SER A 56 -3.16 -5.58 -18.83
N GLU A 57 -2.55 -6.41 -17.97
CA GLU A 57 -3.19 -6.94 -16.77
C GLU A 57 -3.39 -5.84 -15.72
N LYS A 58 -4.60 -5.82 -15.16
CA LYS A 58 -5.01 -4.86 -14.16
C LYS A 58 -5.61 -5.55 -12.95
N THR A 59 -5.31 -5.01 -11.78
CA THR A 59 -5.99 -5.36 -10.53
C THR A 59 -7.25 -4.52 -10.41
N THR A 60 -8.40 -5.19 -10.41
CA THR A 60 -9.71 -4.56 -10.22
C THR A 60 -10.10 -4.55 -8.75
N PHE A 61 -10.95 -3.60 -8.39
CA PHE A 61 -11.50 -3.45 -7.04
C PHE A 61 -12.86 -2.76 -7.13
N ASP A 62 -13.69 -3.02 -6.14
CA ASP A 62 -15.01 -2.45 -5.95
C ASP A 62 -15.18 -1.99 -4.49
N THR A 63 -16.38 -1.54 -4.13
CA THR A 63 -16.69 -1.04 -2.79
C THR A 63 -16.61 -2.09 -1.68
N ASP A 64 -16.72 -3.37 -2.04
CA ASP A 64 -16.77 -4.50 -1.10
C ASP A 64 -15.43 -5.25 -1.03
N SER A 65 -14.45 -4.82 -1.83
CA SER A 65 -13.13 -5.40 -1.92
C SER A 65 -12.36 -5.24 -0.60
N THR A 66 -11.74 -6.33 -0.15
CA THR A 66 -10.91 -6.33 1.06
C THR A 66 -9.44 -6.22 0.71
N LEU A 67 -8.72 -5.30 1.35
CA LEU A 67 -7.30 -5.09 1.14
C LEU A 67 -6.46 -5.81 2.20
N ALA A 68 -5.46 -6.57 1.75
CA ALA A 68 -4.37 -7.04 2.58
C ALA A 68 -3.16 -6.11 2.44
N PHE A 69 -2.36 -6.03 3.50
CA PHE A 69 -1.19 -5.15 3.56
C PHE A 69 0.07 -5.93 3.90
N GLY A 70 1.18 -5.58 3.28
CA GLY A 70 2.49 -6.19 3.46
C GLY A 70 3.53 -5.15 3.85
N ALA A 71 4.36 -5.46 4.84
CA ALA A 71 5.56 -4.69 5.15
C ALA A 71 6.79 -5.42 4.61
N LEU A 72 7.86 -4.68 4.25
CA LEU A 72 9.11 -5.31 3.85
C LEU A 72 9.64 -6.22 4.97
N LYS A 73 10.09 -7.42 4.61
CA LYS A 73 10.68 -8.36 5.57
C LYS A 73 11.94 -7.78 6.21
N THR A 74 12.82 -7.22 5.39
CA THR A 74 14.00 -6.47 5.82
C THR A 74 13.80 -4.99 5.45
N PRO A 75 13.88 -4.06 6.42
CA PRO A 75 13.74 -2.63 6.12
C PRO A 75 14.73 -2.18 5.04
N ASN A 76 14.22 -1.44 4.05
CA ASN A 76 14.99 -0.92 2.92
C ASN A 76 15.59 -1.97 1.96
N ASP A 77 15.20 -3.25 2.07
CA ASP A 77 15.61 -4.29 1.12
C ASP A 77 14.39 -4.87 0.39
N PRO A 78 14.06 -4.30 -0.79
CA PRO A 78 13.04 -4.82 -1.70
C PRO A 78 13.14 -6.29 -2.05
N SER A 79 14.36 -6.84 -2.10
CA SER A 79 14.61 -8.22 -2.53
C SER A 79 14.24 -9.25 -1.47
N SER A 80 14.10 -8.81 -0.21
CA SER A 80 13.75 -9.67 0.92
C SER A 80 12.29 -10.15 0.93
N GLY A 81 11.46 -9.60 0.06
CA GLY A 81 10.03 -9.88 -0.04
C GLY A 81 9.19 -9.22 1.06
N TRP A 82 7.92 -9.62 1.12
CA TRP A 82 6.90 -9.01 1.96
C TRP A 82 6.44 -9.94 3.09
N VAL A 83 6.08 -9.35 4.23
CA VAL A 83 5.44 -10.02 5.35
C VAL A 83 4.08 -9.40 5.56
N LYS A 84 3.02 -10.23 5.58
CA LYS A 84 1.65 -9.78 5.85
C LYS A 84 1.57 -9.03 7.18
N LEU A 85 1.07 -7.81 7.14
CA LEU A 85 0.84 -6.97 8.30
C LEU A 85 -0.36 -7.52 9.09
N LYS A 86 -0.15 -7.78 10.39
CA LYS A 86 -1.20 -8.32 11.27
C LYS A 86 -2.10 -7.20 11.80
N THR A 87 -2.99 -6.71 10.95
CA THR A 87 -3.92 -5.60 11.26
C THR A 87 -4.93 -5.93 12.36
N GLY A 88 -5.21 -7.22 12.63
CA GLY A 88 -6.19 -7.64 13.64
C GLY A 88 -7.57 -7.09 13.32
N ASP A 89 -8.10 -7.49 12.16
CA ASP A 89 -9.37 -7.00 11.58
C ASP A 89 -9.43 -5.48 11.34
N GLY A 90 -8.27 -4.81 11.37
CA GLY A 90 -8.15 -3.37 11.15
C GLY A 90 -8.28 -2.53 12.42
N GLU A 91 -8.45 -3.14 13.59
CA GLU A 91 -8.63 -2.42 14.87
C GLU A 91 -7.34 -1.79 15.38
N LYS A 92 -6.17 -2.34 15.02
CA LYS A 92 -4.89 -1.80 15.48
C LYS A 92 -4.62 -0.45 14.85
N THR A 93 -3.99 0.44 15.62
CA THR A 93 -3.54 1.74 15.12
C THR A 93 -2.28 1.61 14.27
N PRO A 94 -2.02 2.52 13.31
CA PRO A 94 -0.75 2.55 12.57
C PRO A 94 0.49 2.49 13.48
N THR A 95 0.49 3.23 14.60
CA THR A 95 1.62 3.17 15.56
C THR A 95 1.76 1.79 16.21
N ALA A 96 0.65 1.12 16.57
CA ALA A 96 0.68 -0.24 17.11
C ALA A 96 1.16 -1.28 16.07
N LEU A 97 1.01 -0.97 14.78
CA LEU A 97 1.56 -1.75 13.66
C LEU A 97 3.03 -1.42 13.37
N GLY A 98 3.64 -0.51 14.12
CA GLY A 98 5.03 -0.08 13.95
C GLY A 98 5.25 0.88 12.77
N LEU A 99 4.17 1.44 12.21
CA LEU A 99 4.25 2.41 11.12
C LEU A 99 4.77 3.75 11.65
N LYS A 100 5.61 4.38 10.83
CA LYS A 100 6.22 5.69 11.06
C LYS A 100 5.95 6.56 9.85
N ASN A 101 6.26 7.85 9.98
CA ASN A 101 6.19 8.74 8.83
C ASN A 101 7.04 8.22 7.66
N ASN A 102 6.48 8.24 6.45
CA ASN A 102 7.01 7.66 5.21
C ASN A 102 7.17 6.13 5.20
N SER A 103 6.51 5.41 6.12
CA SER A 103 6.42 3.95 6.05
C SER A 103 5.94 3.49 4.68
N LEU A 104 6.51 2.38 4.22
CA LEU A 104 6.17 1.76 2.96
C LEU A 104 5.40 0.47 3.21
N LEU A 105 4.25 0.33 2.57
CA LEU A 105 3.43 -0.87 2.59
C LEU A 105 3.12 -1.29 1.15
N ALA A 106 3.15 -2.59 0.90
CA ALA A 106 2.47 -3.17 -0.26
C ALA A 106 1.00 -3.42 0.09
N PHE A 107 0.12 -3.41 -0.91
CA PHE A 107 -1.24 -3.89 -0.76
C PHE A 107 -1.64 -4.84 -1.88
N ALA A 108 -2.59 -5.72 -1.56
CA ALA A 108 -3.19 -6.67 -2.49
C ALA A 108 -4.70 -6.71 -2.24
N VAL A 109 -5.48 -6.87 -3.31
CA VAL A 109 -6.91 -7.17 -3.20
C VAL A 109 -7.04 -8.65 -2.88
N LEU A 110 -7.84 -9.00 -1.88
CA LEU A 110 -8.09 -10.39 -1.52
C LEU A 110 -9.24 -10.94 -2.35
N ASP A 111 -9.00 -12.06 -3.02
CA ASP A 111 -10.04 -12.92 -3.57
C ASP A 111 -10.61 -13.81 -2.44
N GLU A 112 -11.84 -14.33 -2.60
CA GLU A 112 -12.59 -15.03 -1.53
C GLU A 112 -11.77 -16.11 -0.77
N GLU A 113 -12.12 -16.28 0.52
CA GLU A 113 -11.33 -16.87 1.62
C GLU A 113 -10.43 -18.08 1.27
N GLY A 114 -9.11 -17.90 1.38
CA GLY A 114 -8.20 -19.03 1.60
C GLY A 114 -6.74 -18.78 1.24
N ASP A 115 -6.48 -17.94 0.24
CA ASP A 115 -5.12 -17.73 -0.26
C ASP A 115 -4.35 -16.66 0.52
N ALA A 116 -3.04 -16.90 0.66
CA ALA A 116 -2.13 -15.91 1.20
C ALA A 116 -2.01 -14.74 0.20
N PRO A 117 -2.10 -13.48 0.66
CA PRO A 117 -2.00 -12.34 -0.25
C PRO A 117 -0.66 -12.32 -0.96
N GLU A 118 -0.69 -12.19 -2.28
CA GLU A 118 0.50 -11.96 -3.09
C GLU A 118 0.73 -10.45 -3.27
N PHE A 119 1.85 -9.96 -2.73
CA PHE A 119 2.20 -8.54 -2.77
C PHE A 119 3.07 -8.26 -4.01
N GLU A 120 2.40 -7.97 -5.12
CA GLU A 120 3.04 -7.56 -6.37
C GLU A 120 3.49 -6.10 -6.28
N VAL A 121 4.80 -5.86 -6.31
CA VAL A 121 5.38 -4.50 -6.36
C VAL A 121 6.53 -4.48 -7.36
N GLU A 122 6.41 -3.59 -8.35
CA GLU A 122 7.48 -3.30 -9.30
C GLU A 122 8.27 -2.09 -8.80
N TRP A 123 9.58 -2.28 -8.69
CA TRP A 123 10.48 -1.20 -8.30
C TRP A 123 10.98 -0.49 -9.55
N PRO A 124 10.94 0.86 -9.58
CA PRO A 124 11.59 1.61 -10.64
C PRO A 124 13.03 1.14 -10.75
N LYS A 125 13.43 0.76 -11.96
CA LYS A 125 14.83 0.50 -12.29
C LYS A 125 15.38 1.78 -12.90
N GLU A 126 16.60 2.14 -12.53
CA GLU A 126 17.34 3.10 -13.32
C GLU A 126 17.62 2.42 -14.67
N ASP A 127 17.09 2.97 -15.76
CA ASP A 127 17.54 2.59 -17.09
C ASP A 127 18.98 3.06 -17.22
N GLU A 128 19.94 2.15 -16.99
CA GLU A 128 21.37 2.42 -17.21
C GLU A 128 21.65 2.84 -18.67
N GLU A 129 20.73 2.55 -19.61
CA GLU A 129 20.81 2.95 -21.03
C GLU A 129 20.46 4.43 -21.30
N LEU A 130 20.00 5.20 -20.30
CA LEU A 130 19.62 6.61 -20.46
C LEU A 130 20.77 7.60 -20.16
N TYR A 131 21.93 7.10 -19.75
CA TYR A 131 23.12 7.90 -19.40
C TYR A 131 24.35 7.59 -20.26
N GLU A 132 24.14 7.20 -21.52
CA GLU A 132 25.19 7.30 -22.55
C GLU A 132 24.99 8.59 -23.37
N GLU A 133 25.36 9.75 -22.82
CA GLU A 133 25.74 10.94 -23.62
C GLU A 133 26.85 11.76 -22.94
#